data_AF-A0A3C1YEU0-F1
#
_entry.id   AF-A0A3C1YEU0-F1
#
_cell.length_a   1.000
_cell.length_b   1.000
_cell.length_c   1.000
_cell.angle_alpha   90.00
_cell.angle_beta   90.00
_cell.angle_gamma   90.00
#
_symmetry.space_group_name_H-M   'P 1'
#
loop_
_entity.id
_entity.type
_entity.pdbx_description
1 polymer ?
#
loop_
_entity_poly.entity_id
_entity_poly.type
_entity_poly.pdbx_seq_one_letter_code
_entity_poly.pdbx_strand_id
1 'polypeptide(L)'
;MKNAAKEKPALLIIDMVKDNMDSEHPLPITPFATRIIAPINQLIRMFRGQDWPVVFSTDAFYEQDFIFSGRMKPHSLAGSRGAEIADGLDYRPEIDIWLP
;
A
#
# COMPACT_ATOMS: atom_id res chain seq x y z
N MET A 1 -6.17 -33.40 20.31
CA MET A 1 -5.66 -32.49 19.26
C MET A 1 -5.70 -31.10 19.83
N LYS A 2 -4.56 -30.39 19.87
CA LYS A 2 -4.46 -29.05 20.47
C LYS A 2 -5.40 -28.09 19.75
N ASN A 3 -6.22 -27.35 20.51
CA ASN A 3 -6.88 -26.13 20.05
C ASN A 3 -5.79 -25.17 19.54
N ALA A 4 -5.51 -25.17 18.24
CA ALA A 4 -4.94 -24.00 17.63
C ALA A 4 -6.00 -22.91 17.81
N ALA A 5 -5.71 -21.88 18.61
CA ALA A 5 -6.50 -20.67 18.55
C ALA A 5 -6.65 -20.32 17.06
N LYS A 6 -7.88 -20.07 16.58
CA LYS A 6 -8.15 -19.71 15.18
C LYS A 6 -7.31 -18.47 14.87
N GLU A 7 -6.14 -18.66 14.27
CA GLU A 7 -5.27 -17.56 13.87
C GLU A 7 -6.06 -16.69 12.89
N LYS A 8 -6.00 -15.38 13.09
CA LYS A 8 -6.61 -14.40 12.20
C LYS A 8 -5.47 -13.67 11.50
N PRO A 9 -5.05 -14.11 10.31
CA PRO A 9 -4.00 -13.43 9.57
C PRO A 9 -4.49 -12.05 9.14
N ALA A 10 -3.55 -11.14 8.88
CA ALA A 10 -3.83 -9.84 8.27
C ALA A 10 -3.08 -9.71 6.95
N LEU A 11 -3.69 -9.08 5.96
CA LEU A 11 -3.06 -8.74 4.69
C LEU A 11 -2.49 -7.33 4.80
N LEU A 12 -1.16 -7.22 4.74
CA LEU A 12 -0.46 -5.94 4.69
C LEU A 12 -0.07 -5.63 3.25
N ILE A 13 -0.52 -4.48 2.75
CA ILE A 13 -0.17 -3.94 1.43
C ILE A 13 0.74 -2.75 1.68
N ILE A 14 1.99 -2.85 1.24
CA ILE A 14 3.08 -1.94 1.61
C ILE A 14 3.43 -1.04 0.43
N ASP A 15 3.45 0.26 0.68
CA ASP A 15 3.98 1.33 -0.19
C ASP A 15 3.49 1.29 -1.64
N MET A 16 2.25 0.82 -1.82
CA MET A 16 1.52 0.95 -3.07
C MET A 16 0.86 2.33 -3.12
N VAL A 17 1.68 3.37 -3.25
CA VAL A 17 1.27 4.78 -3.34
C VAL A 17 1.29 5.30 -4.77
N LYS A 18 0.59 6.41 -5.04
CA LYS A 18 0.49 6.99 -6.38
C LYS A 18 1.83 7.39 -6.97
N ASP A 19 2.75 7.96 -6.20
CA ASP A 19 4.07 8.35 -6.71
C ASP A 19 4.89 7.14 -7.19
N ASN A 20 4.69 5.94 -6.61
CA ASN A 20 5.35 4.72 -7.07
C ASN A 20 4.78 4.18 -8.40
N MET A 21 3.61 4.67 -8.80
CA MET A 21 2.85 4.23 -9.97
C MET A 21 2.73 5.31 -11.05
N ASP A 22 3.39 6.46 -10.89
CA ASP A 22 3.34 7.55 -11.85
C ASP A 22 3.91 7.11 -13.21
N SER A 23 3.04 7.07 -14.22
CA SER A 23 3.43 6.71 -15.59
C SER A 23 4.20 7.81 -16.31
N GLU A 24 4.09 9.07 -15.86
CA GLU A 24 4.86 10.19 -16.41
C GLU A 24 6.31 10.18 -15.90
N HIS A 25 6.52 9.68 -14.69
CA HIS A 25 7.84 9.56 -14.04
C HIS A 25 8.09 8.14 -13.51
N PRO A 26 8.12 7.12 -14.37
CA PRO A 26 8.16 5.74 -13.91
C PRO A 26 9.49 5.41 -13.23
N LEU A 27 9.39 4.80 -12.05
CA LEU A 27 10.51 4.13 -11.40
C LEU A 27 10.80 2.81 -12.13
N PRO A 28 12.03 2.25 -12.03
CA PRO A 28 12.34 0.95 -12.63
C PRO A 28 11.39 -0.18 -12.19
N ILE A 29 10.79 -0.07 -11.00
CA ILE A 29 9.85 -1.03 -10.45
C ILE A 29 8.40 -0.83 -10.94
N THR A 30 8.02 0.37 -11.38
CA THR A 30 6.65 0.74 -11.74
C THR A 30 5.95 -0.28 -12.64
N PRO A 31 6.50 -0.76 -13.77
CA PRO A 31 5.79 -1.73 -14.62
C PRO A 31 5.54 -3.09 -13.94
N PHE A 32 6.38 -3.48 -12.98
CA PHE A 32 6.18 -4.71 -12.21
C PHE A 32 5.16 -4.49 -11.09
N ALA A 33 5.23 -3.33 -10.42
CA ALA A 33 4.31 -2.94 -9.37
C ALA A 33 2.87 -2.79 -9.90
N THR A 34 2.69 -2.24 -11.11
CA THR A 34 1.37 -2.19 -11.77
C THR A 34 0.80 -3.59 -12.03
N ARG A 35 1.63 -4.57 -12.40
CA ARG A 35 1.18 -5.94 -12.71
C ARG A 35 0.65 -6.69 -11.49
N ILE A 36 1.07 -6.32 -10.28
CA ILE A 36 0.64 -6.99 -9.05
C ILE A 36 -0.66 -6.42 -8.46
N ILE A 37 -1.20 -5.32 -8.99
CA ILE A 37 -2.47 -4.74 -8.52
C ILE A 37 -3.63 -5.75 -8.60
N ALA A 38 -3.78 -6.43 -9.75
CA ALA A 38 -4.86 -7.41 -9.93
C ALA A 38 -4.74 -8.61 -8.96
N PRO A 39 -3.55 -9.23 -8.81
CA PRO A 39 -3.29 -10.23 -7.77
C PRO A 39 -3.55 -9.74 -6.35
N ILE A 40 -3.14 -8.51 -5.99
CA ILE A 40 -3.44 -7.92 -4.67
C ILE A 40 -4.95 -7.84 -4.46
N ASN A 41 -5.71 -7.36 -5.44
CA ASN A 41 -7.17 -7.30 -5.34
C ASN A 41 -7.83 -8.68 -5.19
N GLN A 42 -7.23 -9.74 -5.74
CA GLN A 42 -7.69 -11.11 -5.49
C GLN A 42 -7.47 -11.53 -4.03
N LEU A 43 -6.31 -11.20 -3.45
CA LEU A 43 -6.02 -11.47 -2.04
C LEU A 43 -6.91 -10.64 -1.10
N ILE A 44 -7.14 -9.36 -1.40
CA ILE A 44 -8.07 -8.51 -0.66
C ILE A 44 -9.45 -9.16 -0.58
N ARG A 45 -9.98 -9.63 -1.72
CA ARG A 45 -11.30 -10.30 -1.76
C ARG A 45 -11.31 -11.58 -0.91
N MET A 46 -10.23 -12.36 -0.94
CA MET A 46 -10.09 -13.56 -0.12
C MET A 46 -10.12 -13.21 1.38
N PHE A 47 -9.34 -12.22 1.82
CA PHE A 47 -9.26 -11.82 3.23
C PHE A 47 -10.60 -11.28 3.74
N ARG A 48 -11.25 -10.40 2.98
CA ARG A 48 -12.59 -9.89 3.31
C ARG A 48 -13.64 -10.99 3.40
N GLY A 49 -13.57 -12.00 2.53
CA GLY A 49 -14.46 -13.16 2.58
C GLY A 49 -14.28 -14.06 3.81
N GLN A 50 -13.21 -13.88 4.57
CA GLN A 50 -12.93 -14.58 5.83
C GLN A 50 -13.09 -13.67 7.07
N ASP A 51 -13.58 -12.44 6.89
CA ASP A 51 -13.58 -11.39 7.91
C ASP A 51 -12.18 -11.14 8.51
N TRP A 52 -11.14 -11.25 7.67
CA TRP A 52 -9.75 -11.00 8.05
C TRP A 52 -9.31 -9.58 7.68
N PRO A 53 -8.46 -8.93 8.50
CA PRO A 53 -8.04 -7.55 8.27
C PRO A 53 -7.27 -7.36 6.96
N VAL A 54 -7.55 -6.25 6.30
CA VAL A 54 -6.75 -5.70 5.19
C VAL A 54 -6.22 -4.34 5.63
N VAL A 55 -4.90 -4.17 5.56
CA VAL A 55 -4.19 -2.98 6.02
C VAL A 55 -3.34 -2.44 4.88
N PHE A 56 -3.58 -1.19 4.52
CA PHE A 56 -2.73 -0.43 3.60
C PHE A 56 -1.76 0.38 4.45
N SER A 57 -0.47 0.06 4.37
CA SER A 57 0.60 0.80 5.01
C SER A 57 1.37 1.53 3.92
N THR A 58 1.41 2.85 3.99
CA THR A 58 1.98 3.68 2.93
C THR A 58 2.96 4.66 3.52
N ASP A 59 4.06 4.90 2.82
CA ASP A 59 4.92 6.05 3.08
C ASP A 59 4.14 7.39 3.06
N ALA A 60 4.32 8.19 4.11
CA ALA A 60 3.93 9.60 4.18
C ALA A 60 5.06 10.42 4.83
N PHE A 61 6.11 10.72 4.06
CA PHE A 61 7.30 11.41 4.55
C PHE A 61 7.07 12.90 4.77
N TYR A 62 7.87 13.50 5.66
CA TYR A 62 8.03 14.95 5.74
C TYR A 62 9.18 15.41 4.85
N GLU A 63 9.05 16.59 4.24
CA GLU A 63 10.08 17.14 3.35
C GLU A 63 11.44 17.32 4.05
N GLN A 64 11.45 17.46 5.38
CA GLN A 64 12.67 17.57 6.18
C GLN A 64 13.25 16.22 6.62
N ASP A 65 12.62 15.10 6.27
CA ASP A 65 13.12 13.77 6.61
C ASP A 65 14.49 13.52 5.97
N PHE A 66 15.36 12.87 6.73
CA PHE A 66 16.76 12.64 6.35
C PHE A 66 16.92 11.90 5.02
N ILE A 67 15.90 11.14 4.59
CA ILE A 67 15.90 10.41 3.32
C ILE A 67 16.06 11.35 2.12
N PHE A 68 15.59 12.60 2.22
CA PHE A 68 15.68 13.62 1.17
C PHE A 68 16.95 14.47 1.23
N SER A 69 17.82 14.32 2.25
CA SER A 69 19.11 15.02 2.27
C SER A 69 20.14 14.43 1.30
N GLY A 70 19.82 13.30 0.67
CA GLY A 70 20.66 12.57 -0.27
C GLY A 70 20.37 12.91 -1.74
N ARG A 71 20.31 11.87 -2.59
CA ARG A 71 19.98 12.00 -4.02
C ARG A 71 18.51 11.76 -4.32
N MET A 72 17.75 11.29 -3.34
CA MET A 72 16.32 11.07 -3.48
C MET A 72 15.61 12.42 -3.46
N LYS A 73 14.80 12.69 -4.49
CA LYS A 73 13.92 13.86 -4.50
C LYS A 73 12.76 13.63 -3.53
N PRO A 74 12.15 14.69 -2.99
CA PRO A 74 10.90 14.58 -2.23
C PRO A 74 9.88 13.70 -2.96
N HIS A 75 9.34 12.72 -2.25
CA HIS A 75 8.49 11.63 -2.77
C HIS A 75 7.55 11.17 -1.66
N SER A 76 6.31 10.75 -1.97
CA SER A 76 5.33 10.28 -0.97
C SER A 76 5.19 11.23 0.23
N LEU A 77 5.06 12.53 -0.02
CA LEU A 77 4.99 13.51 1.05
C LEU A 77 3.64 13.46 1.78
N ALA A 78 3.65 13.54 3.11
CA ALA A 78 2.44 13.53 3.94
C ALA A 78 1.44 14.61 3.51
N GLY A 79 0.18 14.20 3.30
CA GLY A 79 -0.90 15.09 2.85
C GLY A 79 -0.87 15.43 1.36
N SER A 80 0.10 14.93 0.59
CA SER A 80 0.11 15.05 -0.87
C SER A 80 -0.70 13.95 -1.53
N ARG A 81 -1.18 14.20 -2.75
CA ARG A 81 -1.79 13.16 -3.60
C ARG A 81 -0.83 11.99 -3.85
N GLY A 82 0.47 12.25 -3.89
CA GLY A 82 1.49 11.26 -4.15
C GLY A 82 1.58 10.13 -3.11
N ALA A 83 1.30 10.48 -1.84
CA ALA A 83 1.26 9.55 -0.71
C ALA A 83 -0.07 8.80 -0.56
N GLU A 84 -1.09 9.10 -1.37
CA GLU A 84 -2.34 8.36 -1.34
C GLU A 84 -2.16 6.94 -1.91
N ILE A 85 -3.02 6.02 -1.49
CA ILE A 85 -3.09 4.66 -2.02
C ILE A 85 -3.21 4.70 -3.56
N ALA A 86 -2.42 3.87 -4.23
CA ALA A 86 -2.35 3.79 -5.68
C ALA A 86 -3.71 3.46 -6.32
N ASP A 87 -3.96 4.08 -7.47
CA ASP A 87 -5.19 3.85 -8.22
C ASP A 87 -5.32 2.37 -8.63
N GLY A 88 -6.55 1.86 -8.62
CA GLY A 88 -6.86 0.48 -9.01
C GLY A 88 -6.74 -0.54 -7.88
N LEU A 89 -6.18 -0.19 -6.73
CA LEU A 89 -6.34 -1.00 -5.51
C LEU A 89 -7.78 -0.88 -5.00
N ASP A 90 -8.40 -2.02 -4.66
CA ASP A 90 -9.76 -2.09 -4.12
C ASP A 90 -9.77 -1.70 -2.64
N TYR A 91 -9.31 -0.50 -2.29
CA TYR A 91 -9.37 0.07 -0.94
C TYR A 91 -10.79 0.54 -0.60
N ARG A 92 -11.26 0.24 0.62
CA ARG A 92 -12.59 0.58 1.13
C ARG A 92 -12.46 1.15 2.55
N PRO A 93 -12.56 2.47 2.74
CA PRO A 93 -12.30 3.11 4.03
C PRO A 93 -13.29 2.69 5.13
N GLU A 94 -14.45 2.13 4.78
CA GLU A 94 -15.45 1.69 5.74
C GLU A 94 -15.07 0.38 6.44
N ILE A 95 -14.17 -0.42 5.85
CA ILE A 95 -13.85 -1.78 6.32
C ILE A 95 -12.35 -2.08 6.38
N ASP A 96 -11.51 -1.33 5.67
CA ASP A 96 -10.06 -1.49 5.69
C ASP A 96 -9.38 -0.45 6.57
N ILE A 97 -8.14 -0.73 6.95
CA ILE A 97 -7.29 0.17 7.71
C ILE A 97 -6.28 0.83 6.76
N TRP A 98 -6.14 2.15 6.84
CA TRP A 98 -5.05 2.89 6.19
C TRP A 98 -4.14 3.51 7.24
N LEU A 99 -2.85 3.17 7.16
CA LEU A 99 -1.76 3.68 8.00
C LEU A 99 -0.79 4.46 7.10
N PRO A 100 -0.99 5.78 6.93
CA PRO A 100 -0.01 6.67 6.33
C PRO A 100 1.14 6.99 7.30
#